data_AF-A0A7J2YMD9-F1
#
_entry.id   AF-A0A7J2YMD9-F1
#
_cell.length_a   1.000
_cell.length_b   1.000
_cell.length_c   1.000
_cell.angle_alpha   90.00
_cell.angle_beta   90.00
_cell.angle_gamma   90.00
#
_symmetry.space_group_name_H-M   'P 1'
#
loop_
_entity.id
_entity.type
_entity.pdbx_description
1 polymer ?
#
loop_
_entity_poly.entity_id
_entity_poly.type
_entity_poly.pdbx_seq_one_letter_code
_entity_poly.pdbx_strand_id
1 'polypeptide(L)'
;MAGKIKQTLLKYNTPRRIVQFLSFIFFSAIVFNLGSLPLLLPVLWTWRLQPNTVGDAYTAIQLMLYDAVFPWFAIASFLVVGILIGKSLCGWVCPFGFVQDLVGFIKHKKREISPRTHETMIYIKYGILLITLFISGTFAASKLARTQKSYESALGIFTQAPFTALSPAETLFGTLPAFAQKASATFTSQTVDAFSFIVGLPMLFWAQLVIMAGVIVFAVYVPRSWCRYFCPHGAIMAVLNRFSFLGLRRDLTKCAKGECNKCV
;
A
#
# COMPACT_ATOMS: atom_id res chain seq x y z
N MET A 1 27.78 -21.59 -15.37
CA MET A 1 26.72 -20.62 -15.76
C MET A 1 25.98 -19.96 -14.58
N ALA A 2 25.69 -20.66 -13.47
CA ALA A 2 24.96 -20.11 -12.33
C ALA A 2 25.62 -18.89 -11.63
N GLY A 3 26.97 -18.84 -11.56
CA GLY A 3 27.71 -17.72 -10.94
C GLY A 3 27.59 -16.40 -11.70
N LYS A 4 27.65 -16.44 -13.03
CA LYS A 4 27.51 -15.25 -13.90
C LYS A 4 26.11 -14.66 -13.81
N ILE A 5 25.08 -15.51 -13.84
CA ILE A 5 23.67 -15.09 -13.67
C ILE A 5 23.43 -14.46 -12.29
N LYS A 6 24.02 -15.04 -11.23
CA LYS A 6 23.90 -14.52 -9.86
C LYS A 6 24.57 -13.15 -9.70
N GLN A 7 25.75 -12.94 -10.30
CA GLN A 7 26.43 -11.63 -10.33
C GLN A 7 25.64 -10.59 -11.14
N THR A 8 25.09 -10.95 -12.30
CA THR A 8 24.28 -10.02 -13.11
C THR A 8 22.98 -9.65 -12.40
N LEU A 9 22.32 -10.59 -11.72
CA LEU A 9 21.13 -10.33 -10.90
C LEU A 9 21.44 -9.45 -9.68
N LEU A 10 22.61 -9.63 -9.05
CA LEU A 10 23.07 -8.74 -7.97
C LEU A 10 23.27 -7.31 -8.48
N LYS A 11 23.88 -7.13 -9.66
CA LYS A 11 24.14 -5.81 -10.26
C LYS A 11 22.88 -4.96 -10.49
N TYR A 12 21.74 -5.58 -10.81
CA TYR A 12 20.46 -4.88 -10.97
C TYR A 12 19.63 -4.74 -9.68
N ASN A 13 19.80 -5.66 -8.72
CA ASN A 13 19.09 -5.58 -7.44
C ASN A 13 19.67 -4.51 -6.51
N THR A 14 20.96 -4.20 -6.59
CA THR A 14 21.61 -3.15 -5.81
C THR A 14 21.04 -1.74 -6.07
N PRO A 15 20.97 -1.22 -7.32
CA PRO A 15 20.41 0.11 -7.58
C PRO A 15 18.94 0.20 -7.18
N ARG A 16 18.15 -0.86 -7.41
CA ARG A 16 16.75 -0.90 -6.95
C ARG A 16 16.64 -0.74 -5.43
N ARG A 17 17.48 -1.41 -4.64
CA ARG A 17 17.46 -1.30 -3.18
C ARG A 17 17.91 0.07 -2.70
N ILE A 18 18.90 0.67 -3.35
CA ILE A 18 19.34 2.04 -3.06
C ILE A 18 18.17 3.01 -3.28
N VAL A 19 17.50 2.93 -4.44
CA VAL A 19 16.34 3.78 -4.74
C VAL A 19 15.19 3.56 -3.75
N GLN A 20 14.91 2.30 -3.36
CA GLN A 20 13.90 2.00 -2.34
C GLN A 20 14.22 2.62 -0.98
N PHE A 21 15.47 2.51 -0.54
CA PHE A 21 15.90 3.05 0.74
C PHE A 21 15.87 4.58 0.76
N LEU A 22 16.35 5.21 -0.32
CA LEU A 22 16.26 6.67 -0.49
C LEU A 22 14.81 7.14 -0.54
N SER A 23 13.94 6.42 -1.26
CA SER A 23 12.50 6.72 -1.28
C SER A 23 11.89 6.58 0.11
N PHE A 24 12.20 5.50 0.83
CA PHE A 24 11.71 5.29 2.20
C PHE A 24 12.09 6.44 3.14
N ILE A 25 13.35 6.88 3.08
CA ILE A 25 13.82 8.05 3.84
C ILE A 25 13.06 9.32 3.41
N PHE A 26 12.86 9.53 2.11
CA PHE A 26 12.14 10.68 1.57
C PHE A 26 10.67 10.74 2.04
N PHE A 27 9.94 9.62 2.01
CA PHE A 27 8.57 9.56 2.54
C PHE A 27 8.54 9.74 4.06
N SER A 28 9.58 9.26 4.76
CA SER A 28 9.75 9.43 6.21
C SER A 28 10.36 10.80 6.59
N ALA A 29 10.62 11.69 5.62
CA ALA A 29 11.38 12.93 5.80
C ALA A 29 10.66 14.03 6.61
N ILE A 30 9.54 13.70 7.23
CA ILE A 30 8.96 14.46 8.36
C ILE A 30 10.03 14.71 9.43
N VAL A 31 10.95 13.74 9.63
CA VAL A 31 12.11 13.85 10.54
C VAL A 31 13.07 15.01 10.17
N PHE A 32 13.10 15.44 8.91
CA PHE A 32 14.02 16.49 8.42
C PHE A 32 13.37 17.88 8.27
N ASN A 33 12.10 18.05 8.67
CA ASN A 33 11.39 19.32 8.56
C ASN A 33 11.34 19.89 7.12
N LEU A 34 11.34 19.00 6.11
CA LEU A 34 11.04 19.41 4.73
C LEU A 34 9.52 19.67 4.65
N GLY A 35 9.15 20.83 4.11
CA GLY A 35 7.75 21.26 3.96
C GLY A 35 6.89 20.24 3.23
N SER A 36 5.57 20.30 3.46
CA SER A 36 4.59 19.46 2.76
C SER A 36 4.54 19.82 1.27
N LEU A 37 4.93 18.89 0.41
CA LEU A 37 4.72 19.04 -1.03
C LEU A 37 3.28 18.60 -1.34
N PRO A 38 2.50 19.40 -2.08
CA PRO A 38 1.15 19.03 -2.53
C PRO A 38 1.20 18.04 -3.70
N LEU A 39 2.09 17.04 -3.62
CA LEU A 39 2.25 16.02 -4.64
C LEU A 39 1.48 14.77 -4.22
N LEU A 40 0.57 14.32 -5.08
CA LEU A 40 -0.10 13.03 -4.93
C LEU A 40 0.66 12.00 -5.75
N LEU A 41 1.19 10.97 -5.09
CA LEU A 41 1.84 9.85 -5.78
C LEU A 41 0.98 8.59 -5.67
N PRO A 42 0.96 7.73 -6.71
CA PRO A 42 0.21 6.49 -6.72
C PRO A 42 0.97 5.38 -5.99
N VAL A 43 1.38 5.66 -4.76
CA VAL A 43 2.10 4.75 -3.86
C VAL A 43 1.29 4.57 -2.59
N LEU A 44 1.40 3.38 -2.00
CA LEU A 44 0.77 3.12 -0.71
C LEU A 44 1.59 3.79 0.39
N TRP A 45 1.05 4.86 0.96
CA TRP A 45 1.62 5.62 2.07
C TRP A 45 0.56 5.93 3.14
N THR A 46 0.99 6.46 4.29
CA THR A 46 0.12 6.87 5.39
C THR A 46 -0.49 8.24 5.13
N TRP A 47 -1.73 8.43 5.58
CA TRP A 47 -2.39 9.74 5.60
C TRP A 47 -2.40 10.39 6.99
N ARG A 48 -2.32 9.60 8.07
CA ARG A 48 -2.61 10.08 9.44
C ARG A 48 -1.46 10.82 10.12
N LEU A 49 -0.21 10.70 9.67
CA LEU A 49 0.85 11.58 10.16
C LEU A 49 0.78 12.91 9.40
N GLN A 50 0.43 14.00 10.08
CA GLN A 50 0.58 15.35 9.54
C GLN A 50 1.68 16.07 10.32
N PRO A 51 2.64 16.72 9.63
CA PRO A 51 2.73 16.94 8.18
C PRO A 51 3.36 15.75 7.42
N ASN A 52 2.76 15.33 6.30
CA ASN A 52 3.33 14.34 5.37
C ASN A 52 4.05 15.05 4.20
N THR A 53 5.20 14.53 3.76
CA THR A 53 5.93 15.07 2.60
C THR A 53 5.19 14.86 1.27
N VAL A 54 4.50 13.73 1.11
CA VAL A 54 3.78 13.35 -0.12
C VAL A 54 2.46 12.66 0.24
N GLY A 55 1.39 13.01 -0.47
CA GLY A 55 0.08 12.40 -0.30
C GLY A 55 -0.11 11.12 -1.13
N ASP A 56 -0.94 10.22 -0.62
CA ASP A 56 -1.40 9.05 -1.36
C ASP A 56 -2.54 9.44 -2.32
N ALA A 57 -2.34 9.20 -3.62
CA ALA A 57 -3.35 9.42 -4.65
C ALA A 57 -4.64 8.59 -4.46
N TYR A 58 -4.59 7.34 -3.99
CA TYR A 58 -5.80 6.52 -3.83
C TYR A 58 -6.64 6.99 -2.64
N THR A 59 -6.00 7.23 -1.50
CA THR A 59 -6.67 7.86 -0.34
C THR A 59 -7.24 9.23 -0.74
N ALA A 60 -6.53 10.01 -1.55
CA ALA A 60 -7.06 11.29 -2.05
C ALA A 60 -8.31 11.11 -2.93
N ILE A 61 -8.41 10.07 -3.77
CA ILE A 61 -9.65 9.75 -4.49
C ILE A 61 -10.80 9.53 -3.51
N GLN A 62 -10.57 8.75 -2.45
CA GLN A 62 -11.61 8.44 -1.45
C GLN A 62 -12.06 9.69 -0.69
N LEU A 63 -11.12 10.52 -0.25
CA LEU A 63 -11.41 11.76 0.47
C LEU A 63 -12.10 12.80 -0.41
N MET A 64 -11.65 12.99 -1.66
CA MET A 64 -12.31 13.91 -2.59
C MET A 64 -13.75 13.44 -2.90
N LEU A 65 -13.98 12.14 -3.07
CA LEU A 65 -15.33 11.58 -3.22
C LEU A 65 -16.16 11.79 -1.94
N TYR A 66 -15.57 11.61 -0.76
CA TYR A 66 -16.22 11.94 0.52
C TYR A 66 -16.63 13.42 0.59
N ASP A 67 -15.80 14.31 0.06
CA ASP A 67 -16.10 15.74 -0.04
C ASP A 67 -17.06 16.10 -1.18
N ALA A 68 -17.50 15.12 -1.97
CA ALA A 68 -18.30 15.30 -3.20
C ALA A 68 -17.59 16.19 -4.25
N VAL A 69 -16.26 16.19 -4.24
CA VAL A 69 -15.41 16.85 -5.23
C VAL A 69 -14.86 15.82 -6.19
N PHE A 70 -14.84 16.14 -7.49
CA PHE A 70 -14.32 15.23 -8.49
C PHE A 70 -12.78 15.10 -8.37
N PRO A 71 -12.22 13.86 -8.30
CA PRO A 71 -10.81 13.64 -7.98
C PRO A 71 -9.85 13.79 -9.19
N TRP A 72 -9.88 14.94 -9.87
CA TRP A 72 -9.07 15.19 -11.08
C TRP A 72 -7.57 15.01 -10.85
N PHE A 73 -7.02 15.60 -9.79
CA PHE A 73 -5.59 15.56 -9.50
C PHE A 73 -5.07 14.15 -9.20
N ALA A 74 -5.85 13.36 -8.46
CA ALA A 74 -5.45 12.01 -8.12
C ALA A 74 -5.51 11.07 -9.33
N ILE A 75 -6.55 11.19 -10.17
CA ILE A 75 -6.66 10.44 -11.43
C ILE A 75 -5.52 10.83 -12.38
N ALA A 76 -5.22 12.13 -12.51
CA ALA A 76 -4.12 12.60 -13.33
C ALA A 76 -2.77 12.01 -12.87
N SER A 77 -2.53 11.94 -11.56
CA SER A 77 -1.34 11.29 -11.01
C SER A 77 -1.26 9.81 -11.40
N PHE A 78 -2.33 9.04 -11.22
CA PHE A 78 -2.36 7.63 -11.67
C PHE A 78 -2.08 7.50 -13.16
N LEU A 79 -2.69 8.35 -13.99
CA LEU A 79 -2.60 8.28 -15.45
C LEU A 79 -1.19 8.62 -15.95
N VAL A 80 -0.65 9.78 -15.54
CA VAL A 80 0.69 10.23 -15.95
C VAL A 80 1.74 9.22 -15.52
N VAL A 81 1.71 8.84 -14.24
CA VAL A 81 2.72 7.96 -13.67
C VAL A 81 2.55 6.52 -14.14
N GLY A 82 1.31 6.06 -14.32
CA GLY A 82 0.99 4.72 -14.81
C GLY A 82 1.38 4.51 -16.27
N ILE A 83 1.28 5.53 -17.12
CA ILE A 83 1.73 5.46 -18.51
C ILE A 83 3.25 5.57 -18.62
N LEU A 84 3.90 6.41 -17.81
CA LEU A 84 5.36 6.55 -17.87
C LEU A 84 6.06 5.33 -17.27
N ILE A 85 5.73 4.99 -16.03
CA ILE A 85 6.48 4.04 -15.17
C ILE A 85 5.71 2.73 -14.99
N GLY A 86 4.38 2.80 -14.97
CA GLY A 86 3.50 1.64 -14.77
C GLY A 86 3.64 0.99 -13.39
N LYS A 87 3.43 -0.33 -13.34
CA LYS A 87 3.45 -1.10 -12.09
C LYS A 87 4.85 -1.15 -11.43
N SER A 88 5.90 -0.77 -12.16
CA SER A 88 7.27 -0.77 -11.62
C SER A 88 7.41 0.17 -10.42
N LEU A 89 6.60 1.22 -10.32
CA LEU A 89 6.70 2.21 -9.24
C LEU A 89 6.43 1.62 -7.84
N CYS A 90 5.42 0.75 -7.71
CA CYS A 90 5.16 0.00 -6.47
C CYS A 90 6.36 -0.84 -6.03
N GLY A 91 7.27 -1.13 -6.97
CA GLY A 91 8.48 -1.90 -6.72
C GLY A 91 9.72 -1.09 -6.40
N TRP A 92 9.83 0.16 -6.83
CA TRP A 92 11.03 0.98 -6.67
C TRP A 92 10.86 2.08 -5.63
N VAL A 93 9.68 2.68 -5.55
CA VAL A 93 9.44 3.91 -4.77
C VAL A 93 8.56 3.65 -3.54
N CYS A 94 7.63 2.68 -3.61
CA CYS A 94 6.68 2.46 -2.53
C CYS A 94 7.36 1.96 -1.23
N PRO A 95 7.21 2.68 -0.10
CA PRO A 95 7.84 2.33 1.17
C PRO A 95 7.27 1.02 1.78
N PHE A 96 5.97 0.76 1.62
CA PHE A 96 5.38 -0.51 2.03
C PHE A 96 5.89 -1.69 1.18
N GLY A 97 6.24 -1.44 -0.09
CA GLY A 97 6.92 -2.42 -0.93
C GLY A 97 8.34 -2.75 -0.44
N PHE A 98 9.06 -1.75 0.07
CA PHE A 98 10.36 -1.93 0.69
C PHE A 98 10.28 -2.79 1.97
N VAL A 99 9.29 -2.54 2.84
CA VAL A 99 9.06 -3.38 4.04
C VAL A 99 8.81 -4.84 3.67
N GLN A 100 7.97 -5.11 2.68
CA GLN A 100 7.73 -6.48 2.21
C GLN A 100 8.99 -7.12 1.61
N ASP A 101 9.82 -6.36 0.89
CA ASP A 101 11.11 -6.85 0.39
C ASP A 101 12.07 -7.15 1.54
N LEU A 102 12.04 -6.36 2.62
CA LEU A 102 12.85 -6.57 3.84
C LEU A 102 12.43 -7.84 4.57
N VAL A 103 11.12 -8.05 4.75
CA VAL A 103 10.55 -9.29 5.32
C VAL A 103 10.93 -10.52 4.46
N GLY A 104 11.00 -10.34 3.14
CA GLY A 104 11.39 -11.39 2.20
C GLY A 104 12.85 -11.87 2.30
N PHE A 105 13.70 -11.23 3.11
CA PHE A 105 15.05 -11.72 3.44
C PHE A 105 15.08 -12.79 4.52
N ILE A 106 13.99 -12.93 5.30
CA ILE A 106 13.89 -13.98 6.31
C ILE A 106 14.06 -15.33 5.60
N LYS A 107 15.04 -16.13 6.06
CA LYS A 107 15.40 -17.43 5.47
C LYS A 107 14.29 -18.45 5.74
N HIS A 108 13.26 -18.44 4.89
CA HIS A 108 12.24 -19.48 4.83
C HIS A 108 12.11 -20.06 3.42
N LYS A 109 11.58 -21.28 3.34
CA LYS A 109 11.26 -21.94 2.07
C LYS A 109 10.11 -21.17 1.40
N LYS A 110 10.48 -20.32 0.45
CA LYS A 110 9.52 -19.57 -0.38
C LYS A 110 8.63 -20.56 -1.11
N ARG A 111 7.31 -20.37 -1.03
CA ARG A 111 6.35 -21.22 -1.75
C ARG A 111 6.08 -20.61 -3.11
N GLU A 112 6.38 -21.36 -4.17
CA GLU A 112 5.86 -21.07 -5.50
C GLU A 112 4.37 -21.46 -5.50
N ILE A 113 3.48 -20.48 -5.63
CA ILE A 113 2.04 -20.72 -5.70
C ILE A 113 1.72 -21.35 -7.06
N SER A 114 0.84 -22.34 -7.07
CA SER A 114 0.29 -22.92 -8.31
C SER A 114 -0.23 -21.84 -9.26
N PRO A 115 0.04 -21.92 -10.57
CA PRO A 115 -0.39 -20.91 -11.53
C PRO A 115 -1.91 -20.67 -11.49
N ARG A 116 -2.71 -21.72 -11.26
CA ARG A 116 -4.17 -21.60 -11.14
C ARG A 116 -4.59 -20.74 -9.95
N THR A 117 -4.03 -21.01 -8.77
CA THR A 117 -4.32 -20.22 -7.56
C THR A 117 -3.82 -18.78 -7.69
N HIS A 118 -2.70 -18.59 -8.38
CA HIS A 118 -2.16 -17.26 -8.64
C HIS A 118 -3.12 -16.39 -9.47
N GLU A 119 -3.69 -16.93 -10.54
CA GLU A 119 -4.63 -16.21 -11.39
C GLU A 119 -5.89 -15.79 -10.63
N THR A 120 -6.50 -16.68 -9.85
CA THR A 120 -7.67 -16.33 -9.02
C THR A 120 -7.35 -15.23 -8.01
N MET A 121 -6.19 -15.33 -7.35
CA MET A 121 -5.81 -14.40 -6.29
C MET A 121 -5.49 -12.99 -6.83
N ILE A 122 -5.11 -12.84 -8.10
CA ILE A 122 -4.97 -11.53 -8.75
C ILE A 122 -6.30 -10.78 -8.80
N TYR A 123 -7.44 -11.48 -8.92
CA TYR A 123 -8.74 -10.82 -9.02
C TYR A 123 -9.19 -10.16 -7.71
N ILE A 124 -8.66 -10.62 -6.57
CA ILE A 124 -9.01 -10.09 -5.24
C ILE A 124 -8.76 -8.58 -5.15
N LYS A 125 -7.61 -8.07 -5.60
CA LYS A 125 -7.33 -6.62 -5.57
C LYS A 125 -8.28 -5.80 -6.44
N TYR A 126 -8.84 -6.38 -7.51
CA TYR A 126 -9.86 -5.70 -8.32
C TYR A 126 -11.21 -5.72 -7.62
N GLY A 127 -11.55 -6.80 -6.91
CA GLY A 127 -12.70 -6.86 -6.02
C GLY A 127 -12.61 -5.80 -4.91
N ILE A 128 -11.46 -5.70 -4.23
CA ILE A 128 -11.21 -4.69 -3.20
C ILE A 128 -11.36 -3.29 -3.79
N LEU A 129 -10.69 -3.00 -4.92
CA LEU A 129 -10.80 -1.71 -5.62
C LEU A 129 -12.26 -1.34 -5.92
N LEU A 130 -13.05 -2.30 -6.44
CA LEU A 130 -14.45 -2.07 -6.79
C LEU A 130 -15.30 -1.82 -5.54
N ILE A 131 -15.15 -2.62 -4.49
CA ILE A 131 -15.90 -2.46 -3.24
C ILE A 131 -15.60 -1.11 -2.59
N THR A 132 -14.32 -0.74 -2.48
CA THR A 132 -13.93 0.49 -1.81
C THR A 132 -14.34 1.73 -2.61
N LEU A 133 -14.28 1.69 -3.95
CA LEU A 133 -14.82 2.76 -4.79
C LEU A 133 -16.35 2.81 -4.77
N PHE A 134 -17.03 1.66 -4.67
CA PHE A 134 -18.48 1.60 -4.55
C PHE A 134 -18.97 2.23 -3.24
N ILE A 135 -18.31 1.92 -2.11
CA ILE A 135 -18.61 2.55 -0.82
C ILE A 135 -18.40 4.07 -0.90
N SER A 136 -17.24 4.53 -1.39
CA SER A 136 -16.97 5.97 -1.54
C SER A 136 -17.93 6.67 -2.52
N GLY A 137 -18.30 6.01 -3.62
CA GLY A 137 -19.21 6.56 -4.63
C GLY A 137 -20.66 6.64 -4.15
N THR A 138 -21.15 5.60 -3.45
CA THR A 138 -22.50 5.62 -2.86
C THR A 138 -22.61 6.64 -1.73
N PHE A 139 -21.53 6.85 -0.97
CA PHE A 139 -21.47 7.93 0.01
C PHE A 139 -21.55 9.31 -0.66
N ALA A 140 -20.75 9.55 -1.70
CA ALA A 140 -20.79 10.80 -2.47
C ALA A 140 -22.20 11.08 -3.03
N ALA A 141 -22.87 10.05 -3.57
CA ALA A 141 -24.25 10.15 -4.04
C ALA A 141 -25.24 10.46 -2.90
N SER A 142 -25.08 9.82 -1.74
CA SER A 142 -25.90 10.08 -0.55
C SER A 142 -25.72 11.50 -0.02
N LYS A 143 -24.50 12.06 -0.14
CA LYS A 143 -24.20 13.45 0.21
C LYS A 143 -24.89 14.44 -0.74
N LEU A 144 -24.92 14.14 -2.05
CA LEU A 144 -25.67 14.92 -3.03
C LEU A 144 -27.19 14.87 -2.77
N ALA A 145 -27.70 13.71 -2.32
CA ALA A 145 -29.10 13.51 -1.93
C ALA A 145 -29.46 14.08 -0.55
N ARG A 146 -28.51 14.70 0.18
CA ARG A 146 -28.66 15.25 1.53
C ARG A 146 -29.06 14.24 2.62
N THR A 147 -28.79 12.95 2.42
CA THR A 147 -29.09 11.86 3.37
C THR A 147 -27.85 11.32 4.10
N GLN A 148 -26.73 12.06 4.08
CA GLN A 148 -25.42 11.59 4.56
C GLN A 148 -25.41 11.12 6.03
N LYS A 149 -26.23 11.71 6.90
CA LYS A 149 -26.23 11.40 8.35
C LYS A 149 -26.52 9.92 8.63
N SER A 150 -27.44 9.32 7.88
CA SER A 150 -27.79 7.90 8.05
C SER A 150 -26.65 6.97 7.62
N TYR A 151 -25.85 7.41 6.64
CA TYR A 151 -24.72 6.64 6.12
C TYR A 151 -23.50 6.76 7.04
N GLU A 152 -23.23 7.96 7.56
CA GLU A 152 -22.19 8.22 8.56
C GLU A 152 -22.42 7.43 9.85
N SER A 153 -23.66 7.35 10.34
CA SER A 153 -23.98 6.57 11.54
C SER A 153 -23.77 5.06 11.36
N ALA A 154 -23.92 4.55 10.13
CA ALA A 154 -23.78 3.12 9.85
C ALA A 154 -22.31 2.71 9.64
N LEU A 155 -21.53 3.54 8.95
CA LEU A 155 -20.18 3.17 8.48
C LEU A 155 -19.04 3.91 9.21
N GLY A 156 -19.33 5.00 9.94
CA GLY A 156 -18.35 5.70 10.76
C GLY A 156 -17.06 6.06 9.98
N ILE A 157 -15.91 5.65 10.53
CA ILE A 157 -14.58 5.90 9.95
C ILE A 157 -14.42 5.34 8.52
N PHE A 158 -15.19 4.31 8.14
CA PHE A 158 -15.13 3.72 6.80
C PHE A 158 -15.74 4.61 5.72
N THR A 159 -16.50 5.64 6.08
CA THR A 159 -17.09 6.58 5.09
C THR A 159 -16.04 7.45 4.41
N GLN A 160 -15.03 7.90 5.16
CA GLN A 160 -14.00 8.83 4.65
C GLN A 160 -12.99 8.14 3.75
N ALA A 161 -12.46 7.01 4.20
CA ALA A 161 -11.43 6.26 3.48
C ALA A 161 -11.52 4.76 3.81
N PRO A 162 -12.44 4.02 3.17
CA PRO A 162 -12.73 2.64 3.53
C PRO A 162 -11.52 1.71 3.37
N PHE A 163 -10.64 2.00 2.41
CA PHE A 163 -9.43 1.21 2.22
C PHE A 163 -8.34 1.59 3.22
N THR A 164 -8.07 2.88 3.37
CA THR A 164 -7.01 3.40 4.23
C THR A 164 -7.24 3.00 5.69
N ALA A 165 -8.51 2.94 6.12
CA ALA A 165 -8.91 2.46 7.43
C ALA A 165 -8.43 1.03 7.76
N LEU A 166 -8.28 0.13 6.77
CA LEU A 166 -7.83 -1.25 6.97
C LEU A 166 -6.45 -1.52 6.37
N SER A 167 -5.82 -0.51 5.78
CA SER A 167 -4.58 -0.71 5.05
C SER A 167 -3.42 -0.98 6.02
N PRO A 168 -2.60 -2.02 5.79
CA PRO A 168 -1.47 -2.35 6.66
C PRO A 168 -0.38 -1.28 6.64
N ALA A 169 -0.31 -0.46 5.58
CA ALA A 169 0.62 0.67 5.50
C ALA A 169 0.21 1.80 6.45
N GLU A 170 -1.08 2.11 6.53
CA GLU A 170 -1.62 3.05 7.51
C GLU A 170 -1.40 2.53 8.93
N THR A 171 -1.57 1.23 9.16
CA THR A 171 -1.30 0.65 10.47
C THR A 171 0.17 0.80 10.87
N LEU A 172 1.07 0.46 9.96
CA LEU A 172 2.51 0.42 10.23
C LEU A 172 3.13 1.82 10.34
N PHE A 173 2.78 2.73 9.44
CA PHE A 173 3.40 4.04 9.35
C PHE A 173 2.58 5.15 9.98
N GLY A 174 1.26 4.95 10.15
CA GLY A 174 0.32 5.91 10.72
C GLY A 174 0.00 5.62 12.18
N THR A 175 -0.76 4.54 12.40
CA THR A 175 -1.37 4.28 13.72
C THR A 175 -0.35 3.83 14.75
N LEU A 176 0.65 3.03 14.36
CA LEU A 176 1.63 2.48 15.30
C LEU A 176 2.56 3.56 15.88
N PRO A 177 3.13 4.50 15.10
CA PRO A 177 3.86 5.64 15.67
C PRO A 177 2.99 6.55 16.53
N ALA A 178 1.75 6.84 16.11
CA ALA A 178 0.83 7.65 16.88
C ALA A 178 0.46 6.99 18.22
N PHE A 179 0.30 5.67 18.23
CA PHE A 179 0.10 4.90 19.45
C PHE A 179 1.34 4.93 20.33
N ALA A 180 2.54 4.72 19.77
CA ALA A 180 3.79 4.77 20.51
C ALA A 180 4.00 6.12 21.19
N GLN A 181 3.74 7.23 20.49
CA GLN A 181 3.83 8.58 21.07
C GLN A 181 2.83 8.81 22.21
N LYS A 182 1.56 8.41 22.02
CA LYS A 182 0.53 8.52 23.07
C LYS A 182 0.86 7.64 24.28
N ALA A 183 1.28 6.41 24.04
CA ALA A 183 1.72 5.49 25.07
C ALA A 183 2.88 6.10 25.86
N SER A 184 3.94 6.55 25.19
CA SER A 184 5.09 7.19 25.85
C SER A 184 4.68 8.39 26.71
N ALA A 185 3.83 9.28 26.20
CA ALA A 185 3.35 10.44 26.96
C ALA A 185 2.50 10.04 28.19
N THR A 186 1.61 9.07 28.04
CA THR A 186 0.77 8.56 29.14
C THR A 186 1.59 7.82 30.20
N PHE A 187 2.59 7.02 29.80
CA PHE A 187 3.48 6.31 30.72
C PHE A 187 4.35 7.26 31.55
N THR A 188 4.71 8.44 31.01
CA THR A 188 5.43 9.48 31.78
C THR A 188 4.55 10.11 32.87
N SER A 189 3.22 10.10 32.71
CA SER A 189 2.26 10.74 33.63
C SER A 189 1.71 9.85 34.76
N GLN A 190 2.25 8.64 34.95
CA GLN A 190 2.10 7.78 36.15
C GLN A 190 0.66 7.55 36.70
N THR A 191 -0.40 7.70 35.90
CA THR A 191 -1.79 7.69 36.39
C THR A 191 -2.68 6.56 35.87
N VAL A 192 -2.17 5.68 34.98
CA VAL A 192 -2.95 4.53 34.47
C VAL A 192 -2.08 3.28 34.29
N ASP A 193 -2.62 2.14 34.71
CA ASP A 193 -2.03 0.83 34.46
C ASP A 193 -1.98 0.54 32.95
N ALA A 194 -0.85 -0.02 32.50
CA ALA A 194 -0.62 -0.37 31.09
C ALA A 194 -1.75 -1.23 30.50
N PHE A 195 -2.31 -2.12 31.31
CA PHE A 195 -3.35 -3.06 30.91
C PHE A 195 -4.68 -2.36 30.59
N SER A 196 -5.11 -1.43 31.44
CA SER A 196 -6.34 -0.65 31.28
C SER A 196 -6.29 0.20 30.01
N PHE A 197 -5.12 0.76 29.70
CA PHE A 197 -4.90 1.53 28.47
C PHE A 197 -5.01 0.66 27.20
N ILE A 198 -4.43 -0.55 27.23
CA ILE A 198 -4.43 -1.48 26.09
C ILE A 198 -5.84 -2.02 25.81
N VAL A 199 -6.60 -2.39 26.85
CA VAL A 199 -7.97 -2.89 26.71
C VAL A 199 -8.95 -1.78 26.31
N GLY A 200 -8.68 -0.53 26.71
CA GLY A 200 -9.47 0.65 26.32
C GLY A 200 -9.29 1.09 24.85
N LEU A 201 -8.39 0.46 24.08
CA LEU A 201 -8.18 0.82 22.69
C LEU A 201 -9.39 0.45 21.80
N PRO A 202 -9.67 1.25 20.75
CA PRO A 202 -10.76 0.96 19.83
C PRO A 202 -10.61 -0.43 19.21
N MET A 203 -11.70 -1.18 19.04
CA MET A 203 -11.70 -2.51 18.40
C MET A 203 -11.05 -2.48 17.00
N LEU A 204 -11.18 -1.37 16.28
CA LEU A 204 -10.56 -1.13 14.98
C LEU A 204 -9.02 -1.23 15.02
N PHE A 205 -8.39 -0.78 16.11
CA PHE A 205 -6.94 -0.86 16.27
C PHE A 205 -6.45 -2.31 16.30
N TRP A 206 -7.16 -3.18 17.03
CA TRP A 206 -6.86 -4.61 17.07
C TRP A 206 -7.07 -5.27 15.72
N ALA A 207 -8.16 -4.95 15.02
CA ALA A 207 -8.40 -5.45 13.67
C ALA A 207 -7.26 -5.04 12.70
N GLN A 208 -6.83 -3.77 12.75
CA GLN A 208 -5.70 -3.26 11.97
C GLN A 208 -4.40 -4.01 12.27
N LEU A 209 -4.07 -4.24 13.55
CA LEU A 209 -2.88 -4.99 13.94
C LEU A 209 -2.91 -6.44 13.44
N VAL A 210 -4.05 -7.12 13.54
CA VAL A 210 -4.21 -8.49 13.05
C VAL A 210 -4.02 -8.55 11.53
N ILE A 211 -4.62 -7.60 10.79
CA ILE A 211 -4.44 -7.51 9.34
C ILE A 211 -2.98 -7.27 8.99
N MET A 212 -2.32 -6.31 9.64
CA MET A 212 -0.90 -6.01 9.41
C MET A 212 -0.01 -7.21 9.70
N ALA A 213 -0.21 -7.90 10.83
CA ALA A 213 0.53 -9.10 11.19
C ALA A 213 0.32 -10.21 10.15
N GLY A 214 -0.93 -10.46 9.75
CA GLY A 214 -1.27 -11.43 8.71
C GLY A 214 -0.59 -11.12 7.37
N VAL A 215 -0.53 -9.84 6.98
CA VAL A 215 0.15 -9.41 5.76
C VAL A 215 1.67 -9.64 5.83
N ILE A 216 2.30 -9.35 6.97
CA ILE A 216 3.73 -9.61 7.17
C ILE A 216 4.01 -11.11 7.09
N VAL A 217 3.23 -11.93 7.81
CA VAL A 217 3.36 -13.40 7.75
C VAL A 217 3.18 -13.90 6.32
N PHE A 218 2.18 -13.39 5.60
CA PHE A 218 1.96 -13.79 4.21
C PHE A 218 3.11 -13.34 3.28
N ALA A 219 3.72 -12.18 3.55
CA ALA A 219 4.88 -11.69 2.81
C ALA A 219 6.15 -12.53 3.02
N VAL A 220 6.29 -13.25 4.14
CA VAL A 220 7.38 -14.22 4.37
C VAL A 220 7.30 -15.39 3.38
N TYR A 221 6.09 -15.91 3.13
CA TYR A 221 5.89 -17.04 2.23
C TYR A 221 5.90 -16.64 0.76
N VAL A 222 5.25 -15.50 0.45
CA VAL A 222 5.07 -15.00 -0.92
C VAL A 222 5.59 -13.58 -0.99
N PRO A 223 6.71 -13.33 -1.69
CA PRO A 223 7.29 -12.00 -1.75
C PRO A 223 6.30 -11.01 -2.39
N ARG A 224 6.11 -9.86 -1.75
CA ARG A 224 5.22 -8.78 -2.21
C ARG A 224 3.75 -9.20 -2.36
N SER A 225 3.30 -10.12 -1.52
CA SER A 225 1.94 -10.66 -1.54
C SER A 225 0.85 -9.59 -1.53
N TRP A 226 0.98 -8.56 -0.69
CA TRP A 226 -0.01 -7.48 -0.59
C TRP A 226 -0.15 -6.69 -1.90
N CYS A 227 0.99 -6.25 -2.46
CA CYS A 227 1.02 -5.49 -3.70
C CYS A 227 0.56 -6.34 -4.91
N ARG A 228 0.67 -7.67 -4.82
CA ARG A 228 0.26 -8.60 -5.87
C ARG A 228 -1.24 -8.88 -5.84
N TYR A 229 -1.85 -9.01 -4.65
CA TYR A 229 -3.18 -9.60 -4.48
C TYR A 229 -4.22 -8.71 -3.79
N PHE A 230 -3.83 -7.76 -2.94
CA PHE A 230 -4.78 -7.01 -2.11
C PHE A 230 -4.77 -5.50 -2.38
N CYS A 231 -3.66 -4.95 -2.88
CA CYS A 231 -3.50 -3.51 -3.03
C CYS A 231 -4.30 -2.92 -4.23
N PRO A 232 -5.24 -1.97 -4.01
CA PRO A 232 -6.01 -1.33 -5.07
C PRO A 232 -5.15 -0.40 -5.95
N HIS A 233 -4.10 0.21 -5.40
CA HIS A 233 -3.14 0.99 -6.20
C HIS A 233 -2.43 0.09 -7.20
N GLY A 234 -2.05 -1.11 -6.77
CA GLY A 234 -1.48 -2.15 -7.63
C GLY A 234 -2.48 -2.76 -8.61
N ALA A 235 -3.79 -2.57 -8.40
CA ALA A 235 -4.84 -2.91 -9.36
C ALA A 235 -4.90 -1.86 -10.46
N ILE A 236 -5.06 -0.58 -10.10
CA ILE A 236 -5.09 0.54 -11.06
C ILE A 236 -3.81 0.55 -11.89
N MET A 237 -2.65 0.47 -11.24
CA MET A 237 -1.36 0.46 -11.94
C MET A 237 -1.14 -0.78 -12.80
N ALA A 238 -1.73 -1.93 -12.46
CA ALA A 238 -1.64 -3.10 -13.32
C ALA A 238 -2.44 -2.93 -14.62
N VAL A 239 -3.59 -2.25 -14.57
CA VAL A 239 -4.39 -1.92 -15.77
C VAL A 239 -3.62 -0.93 -16.64
N LEU A 240 -3.07 0.13 -16.05
CA LEU A 240 -2.30 1.14 -16.77
C LEU A 240 -0.97 0.61 -17.33
N ASN A 241 -0.41 -0.44 -16.72
CA ASN A 241 0.83 -1.06 -17.19
C ASN A 241 0.71 -1.68 -18.60
N ARG A 242 -0.49 -1.92 -19.12
CA ARG A 242 -0.67 -2.33 -20.53
C ARG A 242 -0.22 -1.24 -21.51
N PHE A 243 -0.30 0.01 -21.07
CA PHE A 243 0.04 1.20 -21.86
C PHE A 243 1.39 1.80 -21.44
N SER A 244 2.15 1.15 -20.55
CA SER A 244 3.37 1.74 -20.02
C SER A 244 4.54 1.68 -21.00
N PHE A 245 5.29 2.77 -21.09
CA PHE A 245 6.45 2.87 -21.98
C PHE A 245 7.61 1.98 -21.52
N LEU A 246 7.85 1.92 -20.21
CA LEU A 246 8.91 1.13 -19.57
C LEU A 246 8.52 -0.33 -19.28
N GLY A 247 7.52 -0.87 -20.00
CA GLY A 247 7.00 -2.22 -19.79
C GLY A 247 8.01 -3.32 -20.07
N LEU A 248 8.35 -4.13 -19.05
CA LEU A 248 9.17 -5.34 -19.22
C LEU A 248 8.38 -6.43 -19.97
N ARG A 249 8.77 -6.70 -21.22
CA ARG A 249 8.26 -7.84 -22.00
C ARG A 249 9.15 -9.06 -21.80
N ARG A 250 8.53 -10.23 -21.60
CA ARG A 250 9.25 -11.51 -21.59
C ARG A 250 9.41 -12.00 -23.01
N ASP A 251 10.64 -12.18 -23.43
CA ASP A 251 10.96 -12.89 -24.66
C ASP A 251 10.98 -14.40 -24.34
N LEU A 252 9.94 -15.12 -24.75
CA LEU A 252 9.76 -16.55 -24.47
C LEU A 252 10.84 -17.42 -25.13
N THR A 253 11.50 -16.92 -26.18
CA THR A 253 12.59 -17.64 -26.86
C THR A 253 13.89 -17.62 -26.07
N LYS A 254 14.12 -16.54 -25.30
CA LYS A 254 15.30 -16.36 -24.43
C LYS A 254 15.02 -16.79 -22.99
N CYS A 255 13.76 -16.79 -22.58
CA CYS A 255 13.33 -17.43 -21.34
C CYS A 255 13.50 -18.94 -21.52
N ALA A 256 13.89 -19.67 -20.46
CA ALA A 256 14.12 -21.12 -20.50
C ALA A 256 12.82 -21.91 -20.74
N LYS A 257 12.20 -21.73 -21.92
CA LYS A 257 10.97 -22.33 -22.43
C LYS A 257 9.81 -22.40 -21.42
N GLY A 258 9.73 -21.46 -20.49
CA GLY A 258 8.66 -21.37 -19.50
C GLY A 258 8.76 -22.35 -18.32
N GLU A 259 9.77 -23.22 -18.26
CA GLU A 259 9.92 -24.21 -17.16
C GLU A 259 10.32 -23.56 -15.83
N CYS A 260 10.88 -22.35 -15.90
CA CYS A 260 11.59 -21.75 -14.77
C CYS A 260 10.67 -21.11 -13.71
N ASN A 261 9.40 -20.78 -14.00
CA ASN A 261 8.37 -20.15 -13.11
C ASN A 261 8.79 -18.98 -12.18
N LYS A 262 10.07 -18.57 -12.17
CA LYS A 262 10.65 -17.56 -11.26
C LYS A 262 10.13 -16.16 -11.51
N CYS A 263 9.66 -15.89 -12.71
CA CYS A 263 9.12 -14.59 -13.07
C CYS A 263 7.62 -14.50 -12.75
N VAL A 264 6.93 -15.63 -12.53
CA VAL A 264 5.47 -15.67 -12.35
C VAL A 264 5.07 -14.97 -11.06
#